data_AF-A0A9D7CYG8-F1
#
_entry.id   AF-A0A9D7CYG8-F1
#
_cell.length_a   1.000
_cell.length_b   1.000
_cell.length_c   1.000
_cell.angle_alpha   90.00
_cell.angle_beta   90.00
_cell.angle_gamma   90.00
#
_symmetry.space_group_name_H-M   'P 1'
#
loop_
_entity.id
_entity.type
_entity.pdbx_description
1 polymer ?
#
loop_
_entity_poly.entity_id
_entity_poly.type
_entity_poly.pdbx_seq_one_letter_code
_entity_poly.pdbx_strand_id
1 'polypeptide(L)'
;MDADPAWANEGALRAAFFTESDERRRAVIGGFAVGDAAHRSTLLRLEKAERMALFSFGTRANWGAHGLVIRAARLALEAARRGDGAAVLSLAEDLMAVRGVAPEVHMSCLEVLWRAPAPRLMAARSIAAAAVAGAREPAIFHEALRVAVKVGDDALAETCLRHGARYGADLSRVRTDPELALLASRAAFGQVLAMSEDERRAANLQRLADAVPAPRPTARAVLERALLLSAIAWRASLPNTQPLVVGGYLPKAERRKQSLCEWLRRHAREQGTPAEWAYLEAPLETSQSSEDVDRSWSIEAAAVLAWALGRRRAPPLEGKVEPEELMQSLGLGTKAGVALLEHASWNERFDAIAFARQALAVHWRTVEARVRPGPLDVSTFAARQGLAPFDFGRARIEAGDLVVAGKPIAAAKAGKVDRLESLALERHRAARWLCGLDAEWNDGLVVT
;
A
#
# COMPACT_ATOMS: atom_id res chain seq x y z
N MET A 1 -52.91 -23.19 21.87
CA MET A 1 -51.84 -23.85 21.09
C MET A 1 -52.02 -23.37 19.67
N ASP A 2 -51.36 -22.27 19.32
CA ASP A 2 -51.30 -21.80 17.94
C ASP A 2 -49.90 -22.14 17.41
N ALA A 3 -49.88 -22.88 16.30
CA ALA A 3 -48.65 -23.38 15.70
C ALA A 3 -47.92 -22.28 14.93
N ASP A 4 -46.60 -22.24 15.11
CA ASP A 4 -45.64 -21.34 14.47
C ASP A 4 -45.60 -21.56 12.94
N PRO A 5 -45.79 -20.51 12.11
CA PRO A 5 -45.76 -20.61 10.64
C PRO A 5 -44.40 -21.05 10.06
N ALA A 6 -43.32 -21.10 10.86
CA ALA A 6 -42.02 -21.60 10.40
C ALA A 6 -42.02 -23.10 10.03
N TRP A 7 -42.95 -23.90 10.55
CA TRP A 7 -42.98 -25.36 10.31
C TRP A 7 -43.66 -25.74 8.99
N ALA A 8 -44.45 -24.85 8.40
CA ALA A 8 -45.16 -25.10 7.14
C ALA A 8 -44.21 -25.17 5.93
N ASN A 9 -43.08 -24.44 5.97
CA ASN A 9 -42.08 -24.46 4.90
C ASN A 9 -41.12 -25.66 4.97
N GLU A 10 -40.86 -26.22 6.17
CA GLU A 10 -40.00 -27.41 6.31
C GLU A 10 -40.67 -28.68 5.74
N GLY A 11 -42.00 -28.80 5.88
CA GLY A 11 -42.78 -29.91 5.32
C GLY A 11 -42.79 -29.94 3.78
N ALA A 12 -42.94 -28.78 3.13
CA ALA A 12 -42.92 -28.65 1.68
C ALA A 12 -41.55 -28.99 1.08
N LEU A 13 -40.46 -28.69 1.79
CA LEU A 13 -39.09 -29.01 1.37
C LEU A 13 -38.71 -30.47 1.61
N ARG A 14 -39.27 -31.13 2.63
CA ARG A 14 -39.08 -32.58 2.88
C ARG A 14 -39.80 -33.47 1.88
N ALA A 15 -40.99 -33.07 1.41
CA ALA A 15 -41.75 -33.83 0.40
C ALA A 15 -41.02 -33.86 -0.97
N ALA A 16 -40.28 -32.80 -1.31
CA ALA A 16 -39.47 -32.73 -2.53
C ALA A 16 -38.21 -33.61 -2.49
N PHE A 17 -37.83 -34.16 -1.32
CA PHE A 17 -36.58 -34.90 -1.13
C PHE A 17 -36.65 -36.37 -1.60
N PHE A 18 -37.84 -36.91 -1.91
CA PHE A 18 -38.04 -38.36 -2.13
C PHE A 18 -38.62 -38.80 -3.48
N THR A 19 -38.82 -37.91 -4.46
CA THR A 19 -39.43 -38.29 -5.75
C THR A 19 -38.67 -37.79 -6.97
N GLU A 20 -37.40 -38.18 -7.12
CA GLU A 20 -36.77 -38.12 -8.45
C GLU A 20 -35.74 -39.24 -8.63
N SER A 21 -35.99 -40.11 -9.62
CA SER A 21 -35.15 -41.27 -9.93
C SER A 21 -33.88 -40.86 -10.69
N ASP A 22 -32.81 -41.64 -10.52
CA ASP A 22 -31.47 -41.44 -11.12
C ASP A 22 -31.46 -41.39 -12.67
N GLU A 23 -32.56 -41.75 -13.34
CA GLU A 23 -32.67 -41.70 -14.80
C GLU A 23 -32.88 -40.28 -15.35
N ARG A 24 -33.55 -39.38 -14.61
CA ARG A 24 -33.61 -37.95 -14.98
C ARG A 24 -32.27 -37.24 -14.82
N ARG A 25 -31.46 -37.64 -13.84
CA ARG A 25 -30.10 -37.10 -13.64
C ARG A 25 -29.18 -37.39 -14.82
N ARG A 26 -29.35 -38.53 -15.50
CA ARG A 26 -28.55 -38.87 -16.70
C ARG A 26 -29.05 -38.14 -17.96
N ALA A 27 -30.36 -37.92 -18.10
CA ALA A 27 -30.93 -37.19 -19.23
C ALA A 27 -30.54 -35.70 -19.25
N VAL A 28 -30.39 -35.06 -18.08
CA VAL A 28 -29.92 -33.66 -17.98
C VAL A 28 -28.43 -33.51 -18.31
N ILE A 29 -27.63 -34.58 -18.34
CA ILE A 29 -26.19 -34.50 -18.65
C ILE A 29 -25.89 -34.78 -20.13
N GLY A 30 -26.76 -35.53 -20.82
CA GLY A 30 -26.56 -35.91 -22.22
C GLY A 30 -26.96 -34.85 -23.27
N GLY A 31 -27.63 -33.76 -22.88
CA GLY A 31 -28.30 -32.85 -23.80
C GLY A 31 -27.84 -31.38 -23.80
N PHE A 32 -26.69 -31.03 -23.20
CA PHE A 32 -26.31 -29.61 -23.07
C PHE A 32 -24.96 -29.29 -23.72
N ALA A 33 -25.01 -28.36 -24.66
CA ALA A 33 -23.89 -27.87 -25.44
C ALA A 33 -22.75 -27.32 -24.56
N VAL A 34 -21.54 -27.66 -24.98
CA VAL A 34 -20.26 -27.15 -24.49
C VAL A 34 -20.27 -25.62 -24.53
N GLY A 35 -20.07 -24.96 -23.38
CA GLY A 35 -20.06 -23.49 -23.36
C GLY A 35 -19.40 -22.79 -22.18
N ASP A 36 -19.29 -23.37 -20.99
CA ASP A 36 -18.65 -22.65 -19.87
C ASP A 36 -17.91 -23.56 -18.88
N ALA A 37 -16.60 -23.71 -19.12
CA ALA A 37 -15.70 -24.48 -18.26
C ALA A 37 -15.61 -23.91 -16.84
N ALA A 38 -15.84 -22.60 -16.65
CA ALA A 38 -15.82 -21.96 -15.32
C ALA A 38 -17.05 -22.36 -14.49
N HIS A 39 -18.21 -22.47 -15.13
CA HIS A 39 -19.44 -22.93 -14.47
C HIS A 39 -19.35 -24.39 -14.03
N ARG A 40 -18.83 -25.28 -14.89
CA ARG A 40 -18.61 -26.70 -14.55
C ARG A 40 -17.60 -26.84 -13.39
N SER A 41 -16.54 -26.04 -13.38
CA SER A 41 -15.58 -25.99 -12.26
C SER A 41 -16.24 -25.54 -10.95
N THR A 42 -17.15 -24.57 -11.02
CA THR A 42 -17.85 -24.03 -9.85
C THR A 42 -18.82 -25.04 -9.24
N LEU A 43 -19.61 -25.75 -10.06
CA LEU A 43 -20.52 -26.80 -9.59
C LEU A 43 -19.76 -27.98 -8.95
N LEU A 44 -18.63 -28.39 -9.54
CA LEU A 44 -17.78 -29.44 -8.98
C LEU A 44 -17.19 -29.06 -7.61
N ARG A 45 -16.92 -27.76 -7.37
CA ARG A 45 -16.45 -27.27 -6.06
C ARG A 45 -17.57 -27.26 -5.02
N LEU A 46 -18.79 -26.87 -5.40
CA LEU A 46 -19.96 -26.96 -4.51
C LEU A 46 -20.28 -28.42 -4.16
N GLU A 47 -20.18 -29.35 -5.13
CA GLU A 47 -20.30 -30.79 -4.86
C GLU A 47 -19.17 -31.30 -3.94
N LYS A 48 -17.94 -30.80 -4.11
CA LYS A 48 -16.84 -31.14 -3.22
C LYS A 48 -17.06 -30.60 -1.81
N ALA A 49 -17.53 -29.36 -1.66
CA ALA A 49 -17.88 -28.76 -0.38
C ALA A 49 -19.04 -29.51 0.30
N GLU A 50 -20.04 -29.95 -0.47
CA GLU A 50 -21.13 -30.82 -0.01
C GLU A 50 -20.60 -32.16 0.51
N ARG A 51 -19.71 -32.81 -0.25
CA ARG A 51 -19.06 -34.06 0.19
C ARG A 51 -18.18 -33.88 1.42
N MET A 52 -17.48 -32.75 1.53
CA MET A 52 -16.67 -32.43 2.71
C MET A 52 -17.55 -32.17 3.94
N ALA A 53 -18.65 -31.43 3.79
CA ALA A 53 -19.61 -31.19 4.87
C ALA A 53 -20.27 -32.52 5.34
N LEU A 54 -20.58 -33.42 4.40
CA LEU A 54 -21.08 -34.77 4.69
C LEU A 54 -20.06 -35.65 5.43
N PHE A 55 -18.76 -35.42 5.25
CA PHE A 55 -17.69 -36.23 5.86
C PHE A 55 -17.21 -35.69 7.22
N SER A 56 -17.27 -34.37 7.44
CA SER A 56 -16.61 -33.71 8.57
C SER A 56 -17.49 -33.46 9.81
N PHE A 57 -18.83 -33.55 9.73
CA PHE A 57 -19.70 -33.14 10.84
C PHE A 57 -20.64 -34.28 11.29
N GLY A 58 -20.28 -34.96 12.37
CA GLY A 58 -20.90 -36.22 12.82
C GLY A 58 -22.26 -36.14 13.53
N THR A 59 -23.04 -35.06 13.42
CA THR A 59 -24.36 -34.98 14.07
C THR A 59 -25.47 -34.57 13.09
N ARG A 60 -26.57 -35.32 13.07
CA ARG A 60 -27.73 -35.13 12.15
C ARG A 60 -28.31 -33.70 12.13
N ALA A 61 -28.14 -32.93 13.20
CA ALA A 61 -28.66 -31.56 13.30
C ALA A 61 -27.89 -30.55 12.42
N ASN A 62 -26.57 -30.70 12.28
CA ASN A 62 -25.75 -29.77 11.46
C ASN A 62 -25.89 -30.03 9.95
N TRP A 63 -26.44 -31.19 9.57
CA TRP A 63 -26.59 -31.60 8.18
C TRP A 63 -27.65 -30.74 7.47
N GLY A 64 -28.71 -30.34 8.20
CA GLY A 64 -29.77 -29.50 7.67
C GLY A 64 -29.29 -28.10 7.30
N ALA A 65 -28.54 -27.45 8.20
CA ALA A 65 -28.06 -26.08 7.99
C ALA A 65 -27.04 -25.97 6.83
N HIS A 66 -26.08 -26.90 6.76
CA HIS A 66 -25.09 -26.93 5.68
C HIS A 66 -25.73 -27.26 4.32
N GLY A 67 -26.67 -28.21 4.29
CA GLY A 67 -27.43 -28.55 3.08
C GLY A 67 -28.29 -27.38 2.57
N LEU A 68 -28.89 -26.61 3.48
CA LEU A 68 -29.63 -25.38 3.15
C LEU A 68 -28.72 -24.32 2.53
N VAL A 69 -27.54 -24.07 3.10
CA VAL A 69 -26.57 -23.11 2.57
C VAL A 69 -26.08 -23.51 1.18
N ILE A 70 -25.78 -24.78 0.95
CA ILE A 70 -25.34 -25.27 -0.37
C ILE A 70 -26.46 -25.17 -1.40
N ARG A 71 -27.70 -25.51 -1.02
CA ARG A 71 -28.86 -25.39 -1.91
C ARG A 71 -29.16 -23.93 -2.24
N ALA A 72 -29.11 -23.05 -1.25
CA ALA A 72 -29.26 -21.60 -1.44
C ALA A 72 -28.19 -21.04 -2.38
N ALA A 73 -26.92 -21.45 -2.22
CA ALA A 73 -25.83 -21.07 -3.11
C ALA A 73 -26.06 -21.54 -4.56
N ARG A 74 -26.54 -22.78 -4.76
CA ARG A 74 -26.90 -23.31 -6.09
C ARG A 74 -28.02 -22.49 -6.72
N LEU A 75 -29.10 -22.24 -5.97
CA LEU A 75 -30.24 -21.45 -6.44
C LEU A 75 -29.83 -20.01 -6.78
N ALA A 76 -28.94 -19.41 -5.99
CA ALA A 76 -28.42 -18.07 -6.22
C ALA A 76 -27.54 -18.03 -7.49
N LEU A 77 -26.74 -19.06 -7.76
CA LEU A 77 -26.01 -19.17 -9.03
C LEU A 77 -26.94 -19.29 -10.24
N GLU A 78 -28.00 -20.09 -10.13
CA GLU A 78 -29.00 -20.25 -11.19
C GLU A 78 -29.80 -18.98 -11.43
N ALA A 79 -30.21 -18.26 -10.38
CA ALA A 79 -30.81 -16.94 -10.46
C ALA A 79 -29.87 -15.93 -11.14
N ALA A 80 -28.59 -15.92 -10.76
CA ALA A 80 -27.59 -15.05 -11.37
C ALA A 80 -27.38 -15.34 -12.86
N ARG A 81 -27.45 -16.61 -13.30
CA ARG A 81 -27.38 -16.97 -14.73
C ARG A 81 -28.59 -16.46 -15.51
N ARG A 82 -29.76 -16.37 -14.87
CA ARG A 82 -30.98 -15.81 -15.47
C ARG A 82 -31.03 -14.28 -15.44
N GLY A 83 -30.03 -13.62 -14.84
CA GLY A 83 -30.03 -12.16 -14.64
C GLY A 83 -31.00 -11.69 -13.57
N ASP A 84 -31.52 -12.59 -12.73
CA ASP A 84 -32.50 -12.28 -11.69
C ASP A 84 -31.79 -11.82 -10.40
N GLY A 85 -31.36 -10.56 -10.39
CA GLY A 85 -30.61 -9.96 -9.28
C GLY A 85 -31.38 -9.94 -7.95
N ALA A 86 -32.71 -9.84 -7.99
CA ALA A 86 -33.56 -9.83 -6.80
C ALA A 86 -33.59 -11.21 -6.12
N ALA A 87 -33.72 -12.29 -6.91
CA ALA A 87 -33.63 -13.64 -6.38
C ALA A 87 -32.24 -13.98 -5.83
N VAL A 88 -31.16 -13.50 -6.48
CA VAL A 88 -29.79 -13.66 -5.96
C VAL A 88 -29.64 -12.99 -4.59
N LEU A 89 -30.17 -11.78 -4.45
CA LEU A 89 -30.09 -11.02 -3.22
C LEU A 89 -30.84 -11.72 -2.07
N SER A 90 -32.11 -12.08 -2.29
CA SER A 90 -32.93 -12.78 -1.30
C SER A 90 -32.28 -14.08 -0.85
N LEU A 91 -31.75 -14.88 -1.79
CA LEU A 91 -31.10 -16.15 -1.46
C LEU A 91 -29.77 -15.96 -0.71
N ALA A 92 -29.06 -14.86 -0.95
CA ALA A 92 -27.83 -14.56 -0.23
C ALA A 92 -28.10 -14.04 1.20
N GLU A 93 -29.16 -13.25 1.38
CA GLU A 93 -29.65 -12.85 2.71
C GLU A 93 -30.07 -14.08 3.53
N ASP A 94 -30.84 -14.99 2.92
CA ASP A 94 -31.23 -16.26 3.54
C ASP A 94 -30.01 -17.11 3.92
N LEU A 95 -28.99 -17.17 3.05
CA LEU A 95 -27.76 -17.92 3.27
C LEU A 95 -26.94 -17.37 4.47
N MET A 96 -26.88 -16.05 4.61
CA MET A 96 -26.21 -15.39 5.74
C MET A 96 -27.02 -15.46 7.04
N ALA A 97 -28.35 -15.61 6.96
CA ALA A 97 -29.22 -15.77 8.12
C ALA A 97 -29.15 -17.17 8.76
N VAL A 98 -28.61 -18.18 8.05
CA VAL A 98 -28.46 -19.54 8.60
C VAL A 98 -27.39 -19.56 9.70
N ARG A 99 -27.82 -19.74 10.94
CA ARG A 99 -26.94 -19.90 12.10
C ARG A 99 -26.37 -21.32 12.19
N GLY A 100 -25.21 -21.46 12.85
CA GLY A 100 -24.59 -22.77 13.11
C GLY A 100 -23.85 -23.37 11.91
N VAL A 101 -23.63 -22.58 10.87
CA VAL A 101 -22.79 -22.93 9.72
C VAL A 101 -21.39 -22.39 9.96
N ALA A 102 -20.37 -23.20 9.64
CA ALA A 102 -18.98 -22.81 9.83
C ALA A 102 -18.64 -21.61 8.90
N PRO A 103 -17.90 -20.59 9.37
CA PRO A 103 -17.55 -19.41 8.58
C PRO A 103 -16.90 -19.74 7.23
N GLU A 104 -16.13 -20.83 7.15
CA GLU A 104 -15.48 -21.30 5.92
C GLU A 104 -16.48 -21.71 4.83
N VAL A 105 -17.66 -22.18 5.23
CA VAL A 105 -18.74 -22.58 4.32
C VAL A 105 -19.45 -21.35 3.78
N HIS A 106 -19.70 -20.34 4.62
CA HIS A 106 -20.15 -19.02 4.17
C HIS A 106 -19.14 -18.43 3.19
N MET A 107 -17.85 -18.41 3.54
CA MET A 107 -16.77 -17.87 2.71
C MET A 107 -16.63 -18.61 1.36
N SER A 108 -16.77 -19.94 1.35
CA SER A 108 -16.73 -20.72 0.11
C SER A 108 -17.92 -20.41 -0.80
N CYS A 109 -19.11 -20.22 -0.23
CA CYS A 109 -20.30 -19.83 -0.99
C CYS A 109 -20.18 -18.40 -1.55
N LEU A 110 -19.62 -17.48 -0.76
CA LEU A 110 -19.30 -16.12 -1.18
C LEU A 110 -18.30 -16.10 -2.35
N GLU A 111 -17.22 -16.89 -2.27
CA GLU A 111 -16.22 -16.99 -3.33
C GLU A 111 -16.81 -17.57 -4.64
N VAL A 112 -17.74 -18.52 -4.51
CA VAL A 112 -18.46 -19.11 -5.64
C VAL A 112 -19.42 -18.09 -6.28
N LEU A 113 -20.19 -17.37 -5.48
CA LEU A 113 -21.08 -16.30 -5.95
C LEU A 113 -20.29 -15.16 -6.59
N TRP A 114 -19.08 -14.88 -6.10
CA TRP A 114 -18.18 -13.85 -6.58
C TRP A 114 -17.64 -14.07 -8.01
N ARG A 115 -17.35 -15.32 -8.39
CA ARG A 115 -16.56 -15.64 -9.61
C ARG A 115 -17.29 -15.60 -10.94
N ALA A 116 -18.58 -15.40 -10.97
CA ALA A 116 -19.31 -15.50 -12.23
C ALA A 116 -19.58 -14.10 -12.86
N PRO A 117 -20.11 -13.94 -14.08
CA PRO A 117 -20.09 -12.65 -14.80
C PRO A 117 -21.24 -11.67 -14.46
N ALA A 118 -20.94 -10.37 -14.44
CA ALA A 118 -21.69 -9.10 -14.63
C ALA A 118 -22.91 -8.62 -13.77
N PRO A 119 -24.01 -9.34 -13.44
CA PRO A 119 -25.04 -8.77 -12.53
C PRO A 119 -24.62 -8.75 -11.03
N ARG A 120 -23.33 -8.86 -10.72
CA ARG A 120 -22.81 -9.28 -9.41
C ARG A 120 -22.34 -8.18 -8.47
N LEU A 121 -22.30 -6.93 -8.93
CA LEU A 121 -21.87 -5.82 -8.09
C LEU A 121 -22.90 -5.46 -7.01
N MET A 122 -24.21 -5.50 -7.33
CA MET A 122 -25.25 -5.24 -6.33
C MET A 122 -25.39 -6.39 -5.32
N ALA A 123 -25.28 -7.64 -5.78
CA ALA A 123 -25.28 -8.79 -4.89
C ALA A 123 -24.06 -8.78 -3.94
N ALA A 124 -22.84 -8.56 -4.45
CA ALA A 124 -21.65 -8.47 -3.61
C ALA A 124 -21.73 -7.32 -2.59
N ARG A 125 -22.29 -6.18 -2.99
CA ARG A 125 -22.49 -5.01 -2.13
C ARG A 125 -23.49 -5.28 -1.00
N SER A 126 -24.66 -5.86 -1.31
CA SER A 126 -25.66 -6.19 -0.30
C SER A 126 -25.21 -7.33 0.62
N ILE A 127 -24.48 -8.30 0.08
CA ILE A 127 -23.90 -9.41 0.85
C ILE A 127 -22.84 -8.90 1.83
N ALA A 128 -21.95 -8.01 1.39
CA ALA A 128 -20.96 -7.40 2.27
C ALA A 128 -21.62 -6.48 3.31
N ALA A 129 -22.66 -5.72 2.95
CA ALA A 129 -23.43 -4.92 3.89
C ALA A 129 -24.17 -5.78 4.94
N ALA A 130 -24.79 -6.89 4.53
CA ALA A 130 -25.45 -7.85 5.42
C ALA A 130 -24.44 -8.56 6.34
N ALA A 131 -23.28 -8.94 5.81
CA ALA A 131 -22.19 -9.52 6.59
C ALA A 131 -21.66 -8.53 7.64
N VAL A 132 -21.48 -7.26 7.29
CA VAL A 132 -21.01 -6.20 8.21
C VAL A 132 -22.04 -5.84 9.28
N ALA A 133 -23.33 -5.87 8.95
CA ALA A 133 -24.41 -5.56 9.90
C ALA A 133 -24.57 -6.62 11.02
N GLY A 134 -24.26 -7.89 10.72
CA GLY A 134 -24.40 -9.02 11.66
C GLY A 134 -23.09 -9.53 12.26
N ALA A 135 -21.94 -9.21 11.67
CA ALA A 135 -20.66 -9.78 12.07
C ALA A 135 -20.14 -9.22 13.40
N ARG A 136 -19.57 -10.12 14.20
CA ARG A 136 -18.69 -9.78 15.33
C ARG A 136 -17.27 -10.31 15.13
N GLU A 137 -17.02 -11.01 14.03
CA GLU A 137 -15.73 -11.63 13.73
C GLU A 137 -14.86 -10.73 12.85
N PRO A 138 -13.64 -10.38 13.29
CA PRO A 138 -12.65 -9.61 12.53
C PRO A 138 -12.44 -10.00 11.07
N ALA A 139 -12.40 -11.30 10.77
CA ALA A 139 -12.12 -11.81 9.44
C ALA A 139 -13.17 -11.39 8.40
N ILE A 140 -14.43 -11.25 8.83
CA ILE A 140 -15.54 -10.84 7.97
C ILE A 140 -15.37 -9.37 7.54
N PHE A 141 -14.91 -8.50 8.45
CA PHE A 141 -14.64 -7.10 8.12
C PHE A 141 -13.48 -6.93 7.14
N HIS A 142 -12.43 -7.75 7.26
CA HIS A 142 -11.32 -7.73 6.32
C HIS A 142 -11.77 -8.11 4.90
N GLU A 143 -12.55 -9.17 4.76
CA GLU A 143 -13.02 -9.59 3.44
C GLU A 143 -14.05 -8.62 2.87
N ALA A 144 -14.96 -8.11 3.69
CA ALA A 144 -15.92 -7.09 3.28
C ALA A 144 -15.22 -5.78 2.85
N LEU A 145 -14.14 -5.39 3.54
CA LEU A 145 -13.30 -4.26 3.15
C LEU A 145 -12.65 -4.51 1.78
N ARG A 146 -12.06 -5.69 1.55
CA ARG A 146 -11.49 -6.06 0.24
C ARG A 146 -12.54 -5.99 -0.88
N VAL A 147 -13.77 -6.44 -0.60
CA VAL A 147 -14.89 -6.39 -1.55
C VAL A 147 -15.25 -4.94 -1.86
N ALA A 148 -15.52 -4.13 -0.82
CA ALA A 148 -15.86 -2.72 -0.96
C ALA A 148 -14.84 -1.95 -1.79
N VAL A 149 -13.57 -2.20 -1.47
CA VAL A 149 -12.41 -1.66 -2.17
C VAL A 149 -12.39 -2.04 -3.65
N LYS A 150 -12.56 -3.32 -3.96
CA LYS A 150 -12.48 -3.82 -5.34
C LYS A 150 -13.63 -3.34 -6.22
N VAL A 151 -14.79 -3.06 -5.61
CA VAL A 151 -15.97 -2.56 -6.33
C VAL A 151 -16.05 -1.02 -6.35
N GLY A 152 -15.12 -0.33 -5.69
CA GLY A 152 -15.12 1.13 -5.59
C GLY A 152 -16.29 1.69 -4.76
N ASP A 153 -16.77 0.95 -3.76
CA ASP A 153 -17.83 1.39 -2.85
C ASP A 153 -17.21 1.96 -1.56
N ASP A 154 -16.88 3.25 -1.62
CA ASP A 154 -16.24 3.97 -0.53
C ASP A 154 -17.09 3.96 0.77
N ALA A 155 -18.42 3.95 0.67
CA ALA A 155 -19.33 3.94 1.82
C ALA A 155 -19.30 2.60 2.57
N LEU A 156 -19.27 1.49 1.82
CA LEU A 156 -19.11 0.17 2.41
C LEU A 156 -17.70 -0.01 3.01
N ALA A 157 -16.65 0.50 2.34
CA ALA A 157 -15.28 0.42 2.84
C ALA A 157 -15.14 1.18 4.17
N GLU A 158 -15.74 2.37 4.26
CA GLU A 158 -15.79 3.13 5.51
C GLU A 158 -16.55 2.38 6.61
N THR A 159 -17.70 1.76 6.28
CA THR A 159 -18.48 0.97 7.23
C THR A 159 -17.67 -0.22 7.75
N CYS A 160 -16.92 -0.91 6.87
CA CYS A 160 -16.05 -2.02 7.25
C CYS A 160 -14.91 -1.57 8.18
N LEU A 161 -14.26 -0.44 7.89
CA LEU A 161 -13.20 0.12 8.75
C LEU A 161 -13.74 0.52 10.13
N ARG A 162 -14.89 1.20 10.16
CA ARG A 162 -15.52 1.68 11.40
C ARG A 162 -15.98 0.53 12.31
N HIS A 163 -16.64 -0.47 11.73
CA HIS A 163 -17.11 -1.64 12.49
C HIS A 163 -15.98 -2.62 12.81
N GLY A 164 -15.03 -2.83 11.90
CA GLY A 164 -13.86 -3.67 12.12
C GLY A 164 -13.04 -3.20 13.32
N ALA A 165 -12.77 -1.88 13.43
CA ALA A 165 -12.09 -1.32 14.59
C ALA A 165 -12.85 -1.57 15.90
N ARG A 166 -14.18 -1.48 15.88
CA ARG A 166 -15.04 -1.75 17.06
C ARG A 166 -14.97 -3.21 17.53
N TYR A 167 -14.72 -4.16 16.62
CA TYR A 167 -14.66 -5.59 16.93
C TYR A 167 -13.24 -6.17 16.92
N GLY A 168 -12.20 -5.33 16.99
CA GLY A 168 -10.82 -5.78 17.14
C GLY A 168 -10.21 -6.36 15.85
N ALA A 169 -10.69 -5.92 14.67
CA ALA A 169 -10.02 -6.24 13.42
C ALA A 169 -8.61 -5.64 13.39
N ASP A 170 -7.62 -6.50 13.21
CA ASP A 170 -6.22 -6.10 13.12
C ASP A 170 -5.93 -5.43 11.77
N LEU A 171 -6.18 -4.13 11.71
CA LEU A 171 -5.90 -3.28 10.55
C LEU A 171 -4.39 -3.10 10.30
N SER A 172 -3.49 -3.66 11.12
CA SER A 172 -2.05 -3.66 10.78
C SER A 172 -1.78 -4.47 9.50
N ARG A 173 -2.60 -5.46 9.18
CA ARG A 173 -2.53 -6.21 7.92
C ARG A 173 -2.87 -5.37 6.69
N VAL A 174 -3.69 -4.33 6.84
CA VAL A 174 -3.96 -3.32 5.80
C VAL A 174 -2.69 -2.54 5.46
N ARG A 175 -1.76 -2.37 6.41
CA ARG A 175 -0.47 -1.68 6.17
C ARG A 175 0.51 -2.52 5.35
N THR A 176 0.40 -3.84 5.40
CA THR A 176 1.31 -4.76 4.69
C THR A 176 0.81 -5.14 3.29
N ASP A 177 -0.45 -4.85 2.96
CA ASP A 177 -1.04 -5.06 1.64
C ASP A 177 -1.11 -3.71 0.91
N PRO A 178 -0.31 -3.48 -0.16
CA PRO A 178 -0.22 -2.19 -0.84
C PRO A 178 -1.54 -1.69 -1.42
N GLU A 179 -2.43 -2.59 -1.87
CA GLU A 179 -3.74 -2.20 -2.39
C GLU A 179 -4.61 -1.72 -1.23
N LEU A 180 -4.68 -2.48 -0.14
CA LEU A 180 -5.45 -2.08 1.05
C LEU A 180 -4.90 -0.82 1.72
N ALA A 181 -3.59 -0.60 1.71
CA ALA A 181 -2.94 0.62 2.22
C ALA A 181 -3.30 1.86 1.39
N LEU A 182 -3.25 1.76 0.06
CA LEU A 182 -3.69 2.82 -0.85
C LEU A 182 -5.17 3.16 -0.66
N LEU A 183 -5.99 2.15 -0.37
CA LEU A 183 -7.44 2.29 -0.27
C LEU A 183 -7.91 2.74 1.12
N ALA A 184 -7.23 2.33 2.20
CA ALA A 184 -7.39 2.94 3.51
C ALA A 184 -6.93 4.40 3.51
N SER A 185 -5.88 4.72 2.75
CA SER A 185 -5.47 6.11 2.51
C SER A 185 -6.57 6.89 1.77
N ARG A 186 -7.26 6.28 0.78
CA ARG A 186 -8.42 6.88 0.09
C ARG A 186 -9.65 7.04 0.97
N ALA A 187 -9.97 6.09 1.85
CA ALA A 187 -11.08 6.19 2.80
C ALA A 187 -10.81 7.23 3.89
N ALA A 188 -9.57 7.31 4.39
CA ALA A 188 -9.11 8.40 5.24
C ALA A 188 -9.18 9.75 4.49
N PHE A 189 -8.84 9.77 3.20
CA PHE A 189 -9.05 10.92 2.33
C PHE A 189 -10.54 11.27 2.18
N GLY A 190 -11.44 10.27 2.12
CA GLY A 190 -12.90 10.46 2.07
C GLY A 190 -13.47 11.08 3.35
N GLN A 191 -12.98 10.65 4.52
CA GLN A 191 -13.31 11.30 5.81
C GLN A 191 -12.78 12.73 5.89
N VAL A 192 -11.56 12.97 5.36
CA VAL A 192 -11.02 14.31 5.17
C VAL A 192 -11.92 15.11 4.23
N LEU A 193 -12.46 14.53 3.15
CA LEU A 193 -13.37 15.20 2.22
C LEU A 193 -14.74 15.55 2.81
N ALA A 194 -15.25 14.74 3.76
CA ALA A 194 -16.52 14.98 4.46
C ALA A 194 -16.44 16.10 5.52
N MET A 195 -15.24 16.39 6.02
CA MET A 195 -15.00 17.57 6.86
C MET A 195 -15.11 18.84 6.00
N SER A 196 -15.69 19.90 6.56
CA SER A 196 -15.57 21.23 5.96
C SER A 196 -14.09 21.62 5.86
N GLU A 197 -13.77 22.53 4.94
CA GLU A 197 -12.40 23.02 4.77
C GLU A 197 -11.84 23.62 6.08
N ASP A 198 -12.69 24.28 6.86
CA ASP A 198 -12.36 24.82 8.17
C ASP A 198 -12.07 23.74 9.21
N GLU A 199 -12.87 22.66 9.26
CA GLU A 199 -12.63 21.53 10.16
C GLU A 199 -11.33 20.78 9.80
N ARG A 200 -11.07 20.56 8.51
CA ARG A 200 -9.80 19.96 8.05
C ARG A 200 -8.62 20.81 8.49
N ARG A 201 -8.73 22.12 8.27
CA ARG A 201 -7.68 23.08 8.63
C ARG A 201 -7.46 23.09 10.14
N ALA A 202 -8.52 23.13 10.94
CA ALA A 202 -8.44 23.08 12.40
C ALA A 202 -7.80 21.78 12.90
N ALA A 203 -8.21 20.62 12.37
CA ALA A 203 -7.64 19.33 12.75
C ALA A 203 -6.17 19.18 12.36
N ASN A 204 -5.77 19.66 11.17
CA ASN A 204 -4.37 19.64 10.76
C ASN A 204 -3.51 20.62 11.58
N LEU A 205 -4.03 21.81 11.88
CA LEU A 205 -3.35 22.76 12.77
C LEU A 205 -3.20 22.19 14.18
N GLN A 206 -4.22 21.50 14.71
CA GLN A 206 -4.15 20.84 16.01
C GLN A 206 -3.12 19.71 16.01
N ARG A 207 -3.10 18.83 14.99
CA ARG A 207 -2.06 17.79 14.86
C ARG A 207 -0.66 18.37 14.77
N LEU A 208 -0.49 19.47 14.02
CA LEU A 208 0.78 20.17 13.92
C LEU A 208 1.18 20.84 15.24
N ALA A 209 0.21 21.32 16.02
CA ALA A 209 0.45 21.89 17.35
C ALA A 209 0.77 20.81 18.40
N ASP A 210 0.13 19.65 18.31
CA ASP A 210 0.32 18.52 19.22
C ASP A 210 1.58 17.70 18.88
N ALA A 211 2.04 17.76 17.64
CA ALA A 211 3.29 17.13 17.22
C ALA A 211 4.46 17.85 17.90
N VAL A 212 4.96 17.26 18.99
CA VAL A 212 6.24 17.66 19.57
C VAL A 212 7.32 17.32 18.53
N PRO A 213 7.96 18.31 17.89
CA PRO A 213 8.99 18.01 16.91
C PRO A 213 10.11 17.26 17.61
N ALA A 214 10.62 16.21 16.95
CA ALA A 214 11.80 15.53 17.43
C ALA A 214 12.96 16.53 17.53
N PRO A 215 13.90 16.32 18.47
CA PRO A 215 15.10 17.15 18.51
C PRO A 215 15.79 17.09 17.15
N ARG A 216 16.20 18.26 16.64
CA ARG A 216 16.98 18.31 15.40
C ARG A 216 18.24 17.47 15.55
N PRO A 217 18.65 16.71 14.51
CA PRO A 217 19.86 15.91 14.58
C PRO A 217 21.07 16.83 14.82
N THR A 218 22.13 16.33 15.47
CA THR A 218 23.38 17.08 15.59
C THR A 218 24.12 17.09 14.25
N ALA A 219 25.03 18.06 14.01
CA ALA A 219 25.84 18.07 12.78
C ALA A 219 26.63 16.76 12.60
N ARG A 220 27.10 16.16 13.70
CA ARG A 220 27.74 14.84 13.69
C ARG A 220 26.78 13.75 13.23
N ALA A 221 25.57 13.66 13.80
CA ALA A 221 24.56 12.70 13.38
C ALA A 221 24.20 12.85 11.90
N VAL A 222 24.10 14.10 11.40
CA VAL A 222 23.88 14.39 9.98
C VAL A 222 25.01 13.84 9.11
N LEU A 223 26.27 13.98 9.54
CA LEU A 223 27.42 13.48 8.79
C LEU A 223 27.47 11.94 8.79
N GLU A 224 27.26 11.32 9.95
CA GLU A 224 27.20 9.85 10.08
C GLU A 224 26.10 9.28 9.18
N ARG A 225 24.92 9.90 9.15
CA ARG A 225 23.82 9.51 8.27
C ARG A 225 24.16 9.69 6.79
N ALA A 226 24.79 10.82 6.41
CA ALA A 226 25.23 11.07 5.04
C ALA A 226 26.25 10.02 4.55
N LEU A 227 27.19 9.62 5.41
CA LEU A 227 28.18 8.58 5.13
C LEU A 227 27.51 7.21 4.90
N LEU A 228 26.55 6.85 5.75
CA LEU A 228 25.81 5.59 5.63
C LEU A 228 24.99 5.54 4.33
N LEU A 229 24.20 6.57 4.05
CA LEU A 229 23.39 6.65 2.82
C LEU A 229 24.28 6.62 1.56
N SER A 230 25.44 7.28 1.61
CA SER A 230 26.40 7.22 0.50
C SER A 230 26.96 5.81 0.28
N ALA A 231 27.20 5.05 1.36
CA ALA A 231 27.64 3.67 1.27
C ALA A 231 26.54 2.74 0.73
N ILE A 232 25.29 2.96 1.11
CA ILE A 232 24.12 2.24 0.58
C ILE A 232 24.01 2.48 -0.93
N ALA A 233 24.02 3.74 -1.36
CA ALA A 233 23.97 4.10 -2.77
C ALA A 233 25.16 3.54 -3.56
N TRP A 234 26.36 3.57 -2.98
CA TRP A 234 27.55 2.99 -3.59
C TRP A 234 27.38 1.49 -3.81
N ARG A 235 26.97 0.73 -2.78
CA ARG A 235 26.71 -0.71 -2.89
C ARG A 235 25.69 -0.99 -3.98
N ALA A 236 24.58 -0.26 -3.97
CA ALA A 236 23.49 -0.38 -4.94
C ALA A 236 23.93 -0.11 -6.39
N SER A 237 24.99 0.69 -6.59
CA SER A 237 25.53 1.00 -7.91
C SER A 237 26.52 -0.04 -8.46
N LEU A 238 27.05 -0.93 -7.62
CA LEU A 238 28.09 -1.89 -8.02
C LEU A 238 27.64 -2.84 -9.14
N PRO A 239 26.42 -3.43 -9.11
CA PRO A 239 25.99 -4.32 -10.19
C PRO A 239 25.86 -3.63 -11.55
N ASN A 240 25.57 -2.32 -11.55
CA ASN A 240 25.32 -1.53 -12.76
C ASN A 240 26.58 -0.92 -13.37
N THR A 241 27.61 -0.68 -12.56
CA THR A 241 28.83 0.02 -13.00
C THR A 241 29.91 -0.94 -13.47
N GLN A 242 29.92 -2.19 -12.99
CA GLN A 242 30.88 -3.21 -13.38
C GLN A 242 30.15 -4.55 -13.47
N PRO A 243 30.22 -5.29 -14.59
CA PRO A 243 29.70 -6.65 -14.63
C PRO A 243 30.52 -7.52 -13.67
N LEU A 244 30.06 -7.65 -12.42
CA LEU A 244 30.79 -8.26 -11.31
C LEU A 244 31.26 -9.69 -11.59
N VAL A 245 30.49 -10.42 -12.42
CA VAL A 245 30.71 -11.82 -12.78
C VAL A 245 31.74 -11.96 -13.92
N VAL A 246 31.83 -11.00 -14.83
CA VAL A 246 32.69 -11.06 -16.01
C VAL A 246 33.99 -10.33 -15.71
N GLY A 247 34.95 -11.02 -15.08
CA GLY A 247 36.32 -10.51 -14.90
C GLY A 247 36.92 -10.64 -13.51
N GLY A 248 36.31 -11.39 -12.58
CA GLY A 248 36.88 -11.59 -11.24
C GLY A 248 36.86 -10.32 -10.37
N TYR A 249 35.99 -9.36 -10.69
CA TYR A 249 35.84 -8.11 -9.94
C TYR A 249 35.08 -8.31 -8.62
N LEU A 250 34.20 -9.31 -8.55
CA LEU A 250 33.37 -9.59 -7.38
C LEU A 250 34.19 -9.75 -6.07
N PRO A 251 35.26 -10.57 -5.99
CA PRO A 251 36.10 -10.63 -4.78
C PRO A 251 36.72 -9.29 -4.37
N LYS A 252 37.08 -8.44 -5.33
CA LYS A 252 37.64 -7.10 -5.04
C LYS A 252 36.56 -6.15 -4.53
N ALA A 253 35.37 -6.18 -5.13
CA ALA A 253 34.22 -5.40 -4.70
C ALA A 253 33.76 -5.80 -3.29
N GLU A 254 33.71 -7.10 -3.00
CA GLU A 254 33.37 -7.62 -1.67
C GLU A 254 34.38 -7.20 -0.60
N ARG A 255 35.68 -7.31 -0.87
CA ARG A 255 36.71 -6.83 0.05
C ARG A 255 36.57 -5.33 0.33
N ARG A 256 36.25 -4.52 -0.69
CA ARG A 256 36.01 -3.09 -0.52
C ARG A 256 34.74 -2.82 0.29
N LYS A 257 33.65 -3.57 0.04
CA LYS A 257 32.39 -3.51 0.79
C LYS A 257 32.62 -3.83 2.26
N GLN A 258 33.30 -4.95 2.55
CA GLN A 258 33.63 -5.36 3.91
C GLN A 258 34.46 -4.29 4.64
N SER A 259 35.52 -3.79 4.00
CA SER A 259 36.36 -2.73 4.57
C SER A 259 35.55 -1.46 4.89
N LEU A 260 34.60 -1.11 4.01
CA LEU A 260 33.71 0.03 4.20
C LEU A 260 32.73 -0.19 5.36
N CYS A 261 32.10 -1.36 5.46
CA CYS A 261 31.22 -1.71 6.57
C CYS A 261 31.95 -1.69 7.92
N GLU A 262 33.15 -2.25 7.98
CA GLU A 262 34.00 -2.20 9.18
C GLU A 262 34.39 -0.77 9.58
N TRP A 263 34.63 0.10 8.59
CA TRP A 263 34.88 1.51 8.85
C TRP A 263 33.62 2.21 9.39
N LEU A 264 32.46 2.01 8.76
CA LEU A 264 31.19 2.62 9.19
C LEU A 264 30.77 2.14 10.58
N ARG A 265 30.93 0.87 10.92
CA ARG A 265 30.63 0.34 12.26
C ARG A 265 31.46 1.00 13.36
N ARG A 266 32.68 1.47 13.05
CA ARG A 266 33.54 2.17 14.00
C ARG A 266 33.19 3.64 14.15
N HIS A 267 32.68 4.27 13.10
CA HIS A 267 32.64 5.74 13.01
C HIS A 267 31.24 6.33 12.81
N ALA A 268 30.25 5.54 12.37
CA ALA A 268 28.90 6.00 12.03
C ALA A 268 27.81 4.96 12.37
N ARG A 269 28.04 4.13 13.40
CA ARG A 269 27.15 3.00 13.75
C ARG A 269 25.75 3.46 14.15
N GLU A 270 25.67 4.54 14.93
CA GLU A 270 24.46 4.98 15.62
C GLU A 270 23.35 5.44 14.66
N GLN A 271 23.71 5.84 13.43
CA GLN A 271 22.75 6.34 12.46
C GLN A 271 22.16 5.26 11.55
N GLY A 272 22.61 4.00 11.63
CA GLY A 272 22.11 2.95 10.74
C GLY A 272 21.01 2.10 11.36
N THR A 273 19.94 1.87 10.60
CA THR A 273 18.87 0.95 10.97
C THR A 273 19.28 -0.50 10.76
N PRO A 274 18.64 -1.47 11.44
CA PRO A 274 18.94 -2.90 11.22
C PRO A 274 18.80 -3.34 9.76
N ALA A 275 17.80 -2.82 9.03
CA ALA A 275 17.57 -3.15 7.62
C ALA A 275 18.69 -2.63 6.72
N GLU A 276 19.21 -1.44 6.99
CA GLU A 276 20.32 -0.85 6.23
C GLU A 276 21.63 -1.59 6.45
N TRP A 277 21.92 -1.97 7.71
CA TRP A 277 23.09 -2.80 8.00
C TRP A 277 22.97 -4.17 7.34
N ALA A 278 21.80 -4.80 7.39
CA ALA A 278 21.55 -6.05 6.70
C ALA A 278 21.79 -5.92 5.19
N TYR A 279 21.30 -4.85 4.57
CA TYR A 279 21.55 -4.57 3.15
C TYR A 279 23.05 -4.37 2.86
N LEU A 280 23.74 -3.52 3.62
CA LEU A 280 25.18 -3.25 3.43
C LEU A 280 26.05 -4.50 3.56
N GLU A 281 25.69 -5.40 4.47
CA GLU A 281 26.46 -6.60 4.80
C GLU A 281 26.12 -7.78 3.89
N ALA A 282 24.90 -7.83 3.35
CA ALA A 282 24.47 -8.88 2.43
C ALA A 282 25.44 -9.04 1.25
N PRO A 283 25.74 -10.29 0.82
CA PRO A 283 26.55 -10.54 -0.36
C PRO A 283 26.06 -9.75 -1.58
N LEU A 284 26.98 -9.31 -2.43
CA LEU A 284 26.67 -8.61 -3.68
C LEU A 284 25.95 -9.52 -4.67
N GLU A 285 26.09 -10.84 -4.55
CA GLU A 285 25.40 -11.81 -5.42
C GLU A 285 23.91 -11.92 -5.12
N THR A 286 23.48 -11.60 -3.90
CA THR A 286 22.07 -11.70 -3.48
C THR A 286 21.29 -10.42 -3.77
N SER A 287 21.89 -9.47 -4.49
CA SER A 287 21.27 -8.17 -4.73
C SER A 287 20.10 -8.31 -5.71
N GLN A 288 18.95 -7.77 -5.32
CA GLN A 288 17.76 -7.72 -6.17
C GLN A 288 17.77 -6.42 -6.95
N SER A 289 17.61 -6.50 -8.27
CA SER A 289 17.75 -5.35 -9.16
C SER A 289 16.81 -4.19 -8.82
N SER A 290 15.59 -4.47 -8.34
CA SER A 290 14.64 -3.42 -7.93
C SER A 290 15.06 -2.73 -6.63
N GLU A 291 15.46 -3.50 -5.61
CA GLU A 291 15.92 -2.93 -4.33
C GLU A 291 17.18 -2.08 -4.53
N ASP A 292 18.12 -2.53 -5.37
CA ASP A 292 19.31 -1.74 -5.70
C ASP A 292 18.95 -0.44 -6.43
N VAL A 293 17.98 -0.44 -7.35
CA VAL A 293 17.52 0.80 -8.00
C VAL A 293 16.98 1.77 -6.95
N ASP A 294 16.12 1.30 -6.04
CA ASP A 294 15.52 2.13 -4.99
C ASP A 294 16.60 2.66 -4.03
N ARG A 295 17.49 1.80 -3.55
CA ARG A 295 18.59 2.15 -2.66
C ARG A 295 19.61 3.09 -3.32
N SER A 296 19.76 3.05 -4.65
CA SER A 296 20.64 3.98 -5.37
C SER A 296 20.17 5.44 -5.29
N TRP A 297 18.88 5.69 -5.05
CA TRP A 297 18.34 7.05 -4.91
C TRP A 297 18.73 7.70 -3.58
N SER A 298 19.11 6.92 -2.56
CA SER A 298 19.58 7.44 -1.27
C SER A 298 20.77 8.41 -1.38
N ILE A 299 21.47 8.41 -2.51
CA ILE A 299 22.51 9.40 -2.82
C ILE A 299 21.97 10.84 -2.82
N GLU A 300 20.72 11.05 -3.21
CA GLU A 300 20.07 12.36 -3.25
C GLU A 300 19.77 12.91 -1.86
N ALA A 301 19.38 12.02 -0.95
CA ALA A 301 19.25 12.31 0.46
C ALA A 301 20.61 12.66 1.07
N ALA A 302 21.64 11.82 0.88
CA ALA A 302 23.00 12.07 1.34
C ALA A 302 23.55 13.42 0.83
N ALA A 303 23.21 13.78 -0.40
CA ALA A 303 23.54 15.03 -1.05
C ALA A 303 22.96 16.27 -0.35
N VAL A 304 21.73 16.20 0.16
CA VAL A 304 21.12 17.25 0.98
C VAL A 304 21.83 17.37 2.31
N LEU A 305 22.09 16.24 2.98
CA LEU A 305 22.79 16.22 4.27
C LEU A 305 24.20 16.83 4.15
N ALA A 306 24.93 16.49 3.10
CA ALA A 306 26.24 17.06 2.81
C ALA A 306 26.18 18.59 2.53
N TRP A 307 25.13 19.08 1.87
CA TRP A 307 24.92 20.52 1.67
C TRP A 307 24.61 21.24 3.00
N ALA A 308 23.80 20.61 3.86
CA ALA A 308 23.49 21.12 5.19
C ALA A 308 24.73 21.24 6.09
N LEU A 309 25.77 20.43 5.82
CA LEU A 309 27.09 20.49 6.49
C LEU A 309 28.14 21.35 5.76
N GLY A 310 27.76 22.00 4.66
CA GLY A 310 28.66 22.88 3.91
C GLY A 310 29.74 22.12 3.13
N ARG A 311 29.58 20.80 2.96
CA ARG A 311 30.54 19.94 2.24
C ARG A 311 30.33 19.95 0.74
N ARG A 312 29.17 20.44 0.28
CA ARG A 312 28.87 20.63 -1.14
C ARG A 312 27.84 21.74 -1.36
N ARG A 313 27.65 22.09 -2.63
CA ARG A 313 26.58 22.99 -3.07
C ARG A 313 25.22 22.29 -3.00
N ALA A 314 24.16 23.09 -2.95
CA ALA A 314 22.80 22.60 -3.00
C ALA A 314 22.59 21.71 -4.24
N PRO A 315 22.01 20.50 -4.11
CA PRO A 315 21.74 19.67 -5.27
C PRO A 315 20.80 20.39 -6.24
N PRO A 316 21.07 20.36 -7.55
CA PRO A 316 20.19 21.00 -8.54
C PRO A 316 18.84 20.31 -8.55
N LEU A 317 17.75 21.05 -8.79
CA LEU A 317 16.39 20.50 -8.79
C LEU A 317 16.29 19.29 -9.74
N GLU A 318 16.74 19.48 -10.98
CA GLU A 318 16.92 18.43 -11.96
C GLU A 318 18.39 18.01 -12.03
N GLY A 319 18.64 16.70 -12.10
CA GLY A 319 19.98 16.14 -12.17
C GLY A 319 20.23 15.17 -11.03
N LYS A 320 20.87 14.04 -11.38
CA LYS A 320 21.29 13.06 -10.38
C LYS A 320 22.62 13.51 -9.79
N VAL A 321 22.83 13.28 -8.51
CA VAL A 321 24.11 13.49 -7.86
C VAL A 321 25.05 12.35 -8.22
N GLU A 322 26.27 12.70 -8.63
CA GLU A 322 27.32 11.73 -8.91
C GLU A 322 27.84 11.12 -7.59
N PRO A 323 27.69 9.80 -7.38
CA PRO A 323 28.02 9.18 -6.10
C PRO A 323 29.48 9.33 -5.69
N GLU A 324 30.41 9.20 -6.64
CA GLU A 324 31.84 9.27 -6.36
C GLU A 324 32.28 10.65 -5.86
N GLU A 325 31.80 11.72 -6.50
CA GLU A 325 32.04 13.11 -6.07
C GLU A 325 31.50 13.33 -4.65
N LEU A 326 30.28 12.84 -4.36
CA LEU A 326 29.68 12.96 -3.04
C LEU A 326 30.51 12.21 -1.98
N MET A 327 30.86 10.95 -2.24
CA MET A 327 31.66 10.13 -1.32
C MET A 327 33.02 10.78 -1.01
N GLN A 328 33.67 11.36 -2.04
CA GLN A 328 34.92 12.08 -1.88
C GLN A 328 34.73 13.33 -0.98
N SER A 329 33.66 14.12 -1.21
CA SER A 329 33.37 15.31 -0.41
C SER A 329 33.10 15.01 1.07
N LEU A 330 32.61 13.80 1.36
CA LEU A 330 32.34 13.31 2.72
C LEU A 330 33.55 12.58 3.34
N GLY A 331 34.60 12.30 2.56
CA GLY A 331 35.76 11.53 3.03
C GLY A 331 35.43 10.09 3.41
N LEU A 332 34.43 9.47 2.77
CA LEU A 332 33.93 8.14 3.13
C LEU A 332 35.04 7.08 3.10
N GLY A 333 35.25 6.40 4.23
CA GLY A 333 36.29 5.35 4.36
C GLY A 333 37.72 5.89 4.48
N THR A 334 37.90 7.19 4.74
CA THR A 334 39.23 7.83 4.81
C THR A 334 39.52 8.43 6.18
N LYS A 335 40.80 8.74 6.46
CA LYS A 335 41.20 9.52 7.66
C LYS A 335 40.59 10.92 7.67
N ALA A 336 40.42 11.54 6.50
CA ALA A 336 39.76 12.83 6.39
C ALA A 336 38.31 12.74 6.87
N GLY A 337 37.58 11.68 6.51
CA GLY A 337 36.22 11.43 7.00
C GLY A 337 36.14 11.30 8.53
N VAL A 338 37.14 10.70 9.17
CA VAL A 338 37.23 10.62 10.64
C VAL A 338 37.39 12.02 11.24
N ALA A 339 38.32 12.83 10.73
CA ALA A 339 38.49 14.22 11.18
C ALA A 339 37.23 15.06 10.95
N LEU A 340 36.48 14.82 9.86
CA LEU A 340 35.20 15.47 9.61
C LEU A 340 34.14 15.11 10.65
N LEU A 341 34.11 13.86 11.14
CA LEU A 341 33.18 13.42 12.19
C LEU A 341 33.47 14.06 13.55
N GLU A 342 34.74 14.32 13.85
CA GLU A 342 35.17 14.98 15.08
C GLU A 342 34.83 16.49 15.08
N HIS A 343 34.82 17.10 13.90
CA HIS A 343 34.63 18.54 13.71
C HIS A 343 33.43 18.88 12.82
N ALA A 344 32.39 18.06 12.85
CA ALA A 344 31.19 18.28 12.04
C ALA A 344 30.48 19.56 12.49
N SER A 345 30.17 20.44 11.54
CA SER A 345 29.50 21.71 11.78
C SER A 345 28.40 21.96 10.74
N TRP A 346 27.40 22.73 11.14
CA TRP A 346 26.35 23.18 10.24
C TRP A 346 26.87 24.23 9.24
N ASN A 347 26.28 24.23 8.06
CA ASN A 347 26.37 25.34 7.13
C ASN A 347 25.46 26.48 7.62
N GLU A 348 26.03 27.61 8.01
CA GLU A 348 25.28 28.78 8.49
C GLU A 348 24.28 29.32 7.46
N ARG A 349 24.50 29.05 6.17
CA ARG A 349 23.61 29.46 5.08
C ARG A 349 22.49 28.47 4.79
N PHE A 350 22.47 27.32 5.45
CA PHE A 350 21.46 26.29 5.23
C PHE A 350 20.25 26.53 6.13
N ASP A 351 19.14 26.95 5.51
CA ASP A 351 17.84 27.01 6.17
C ASP A 351 17.07 25.70 5.92
N ALA A 352 17.06 24.84 6.94
CA ALA A 352 16.39 23.54 6.87
C ALA A 352 14.88 23.67 6.61
N ILE A 353 14.21 24.66 7.21
CA ILE A 353 12.75 24.83 7.11
C ILE A 353 12.40 25.33 5.71
N ALA A 354 13.11 26.35 5.22
CA ALA A 354 12.89 26.85 3.86
C ALA A 354 13.12 25.74 2.83
N PHE A 355 14.20 24.96 2.99
CA PHE A 355 14.47 23.85 2.08
C PHE A 355 13.42 22.74 2.17
N ALA A 356 12.93 22.40 3.36
CA ALA A 356 11.88 21.40 3.53
C ALA A 356 10.58 21.80 2.81
N ARG A 357 10.18 23.08 2.89
CA ARG A 357 9.03 23.61 2.14
C ARG A 357 9.22 23.49 0.63
N GLN A 358 10.42 23.78 0.14
CA GLN A 358 10.75 23.68 -1.28
C GLN A 358 10.76 22.23 -1.78
N ALA A 359 11.39 21.34 -1.03
CA ALA A 359 11.44 19.92 -1.38
C ALA A 359 10.03 19.30 -1.35
N LEU A 360 9.21 19.66 -0.35
CA LEU A 360 7.81 19.25 -0.25
C LEU A 360 6.99 19.76 -1.44
N ALA A 361 7.11 21.03 -1.82
CA ALA A 361 6.36 21.62 -2.93
C ALA A 361 6.62 20.89 -4.26
N VAL A 362 7.88 20.61 -4.56
CA VAL A 362 8.27 19.87 -5.77
C VAL A 362 7.76 18.44 -5.71
N HIS A 363 8.04 17.72 -4.61
CA HIS A 363 7.64 16.32 -4.45
C HIS A 363 6.12 16.15 -4.55
N TRP A 364 5.36 17.01 -3.87
CA TRP A 364 3.91 17.02 -3.96
C TRP A 364 3.44 17.24 -5.39
N ARG A 365 3.99 18.23 -6.10
CA ARG A 365 3.55 18.54 -7.47
C ARG A 365 3.84 17.40 -8.44
N THR A 366 4.96 16.69 -8.30
CA THR A 366 5.27 15.52 -9.12
C THR A 366 4.30 14.36 -8.85
N VAL A 367 3.96 14.10 -7.59
CA VAL A 367 2.95 13.10 -7.23
C VAL A 367 1.58 13.49 -7.81
N GLU A 368 1.18 14.75 -7.67
CA GLU A 368 -0.08 15.25 -8.23
C GLU A 368 -0.12 15.12 -9.76
N ALA A 369 0.98 15.37 -10.47
CA ALA A 369 1.04 15.20 -11.93
C ALA A 369 0.88 13.73 -12.36
N ARG A 370 1.34 12.78 -11.54
CA ARG A 370 1.17 11.35 -11.79
C ARG A 370 -0.27 10.89 -11.49
N VAL A 371 -0.87 11.38 -10.42
CA VAL A 371 -2.23 10.97 -9.97
C VAL A 371 -3.33 11.68 -10.76
N ARG A 372 -3.16 12.98 -11.01
CA ARG A 372 -4.08 13.85 -11.76
C ARG A 372 -3.29 14.64 -12.82
N PRO A 373 -2.98 14.00 -13.97
CA PRO A 373 -2.25 14.65 -15.04
C PRO A 373 -3.01 15.87 -15.56
N GLY A 374 -2.31 16.99 -15.71
CA GLY A 374 -2.89 18.23 -16.21
C GLY A 374 -2.13 19.45 -15.72
N PRO A 375 -2.36 20.61 -16.36
CA PRO A 375 -1.80 21.88 -15.90
C PRO A 375 -2.39 22.26 -14.54
N LEU A 376 -1.55 22.78 -13.66
CA LEU A 376 -1.97 23.31 -12.37
C LEU A 376 -1.30 24.66 -12.15
N ASP A 377 -2.10 25.70 -11.89
CA ASP A 377 -1.57 26.96 -11.35
C ASP A 377 -1.21 26.74 -9.88
N VAL A 378 0.08 26.49 -9.61
CA VAL A 378 0.57 26.19 -8.26
C VAL A 378 0.42 27.38 -7.31
N SER A 379 0.40 28.61 -7.83
CA SER A 379 0.23 29.82 -7.01
C SER A 379 -1.22 29.96 -6.56
N THR A 380 -2.16 29.81 -7.50
CA THR A 380 -3.59 29.80 -7.19
C THR A 380 -3.94 28.63 -6.28
N PHE A 381 -3.37 27.45 -6.51
CA PHE A 381 -3.57 26.28 -5.67
C PHE A 381 -3.08 26.52 -4.23
N ALA A 382 -1.83 26.99 -4.07
CA ALA A 382 -1.25 27.25 -2.76
C ALA A 382 -2.06 28.31 -1.96
N ALA A 383 -2.54 29.35 -2.64
CA ALA A 383 -3.37 30.39 -2.02
C ALA A 383 -4.72 29.85 -1.51
N ARG A 384 -5.34 28.91 -2.24
CA ARG A 384 -6.65 28.33 -1.89
C ARG A 384 -6.58 27.37 -0.72
N GLN A 385 -5.60 26.47 -0.71
CA GLN A 385 -5.57 25.37 0.25
C GLN A 385 -5.23 25.80 1.69
N GLY A 386 -4.82 27.06 1.90
CA GLY A 386 -4.37 27.55 3.21
C GLY A 386 -3.18 26.76 3.78
N LEU A 387 -2.55 25.91 2.97
CA LEU A 387 -1.38 25.14 3.31
C LEU A 387 -0.22 26.11 3.51
N ALA A 388 0.57 25.90 4.56
CA ALA A 388 1.84 26.60 4.77
C ALA A 388 2.63 26.66 3.45
N PRO A 389 3.38 27.75 3.19
CA PRO A 389 3.66 28.18 1.83
C PRO A 389 4.50 27.12 1.13
N PHE A 390 3.87 26.41 0.18
CA PHE A 390 4.62 25.72 -0.86
C PHE A 390 5.55 26.76 -1.48
N ASP A 391 6.84 26.54 -1.33
CA ASP A 391 7.85 27.45 -1.81
C ASP A 391 8.46 26.85 -3.07
N PHE A 392 8.17 27.45 -4.22
CA PHE A 392 8.77 27.05 -5.49
C PHE A 392 10.00 27.88 -5.85
N GLY A 393 10.61 28.63 -4.91
CA GLY A 393 11.70 29.57 -5.17
C GLY A 393 12.97 28.95 -5.77
N ARG A 394 13.16 27.63 -5.64
CA ARG A 394 14.24 26.87 -6.31
C ARG A 394 13.82 26.17 -7.60
N ALA A 395 12.53 26.19 -7.91
CA ALA A 395 11.96 25.59 -9.10
C ALA A 395 11.68 26.66 -10.16
N ARG A 396 11.79 26.24 -11.42
CA ARG A 396 11.33 27.07 -12.53
C ARG A 396 9.83 26.87 -12.69
N ILE A 397 9.09 27.96 -12.67
CA ILE A 397 7.64 28.00 -12.89
C ILE A 397 7.35 28.69 -14.22
N GLU A 398 6.55 28.07 -15.09
CA GLU A 398 6.11 28.63 -16.37
C GLU A 398 4.62 28.38 -16.57
N ALA A 399 3.91 29.40 -17.08
CA ALA A 399 2.45 29.38 -17.20
C ALA A 399 1.73 28.96 -15.89
N GLY A 400 2.33 29.31 -14.74
CA GLY A 400 1.80 28.97 -13.42
C GLY A 400 2.13 27.57 -12.92
N ASP A 401 2.86 26.72 -13.65
CA ASP A 401 3.14 25.33 -13.25
C ASP A 401 4.65 25.00 -13.22
N LEU A 402 5.01 23.91 -12.54
CA LEU A 402 6.37 23.39 -12.43
C LEU A 402 6.94 23.03 -13.80
N VAL A 403 8.14 23.50 -14.10
CA VAL A 403 8.89 23.11 -15.31
C VAL A 403 9.74 21.88 -15.03
N VAL A 404 9.65 20.88 -15.90
CA VAL A 404 10.42 19.65 -15.88
C VAL A 404 11.04 19.42 -17.25
N ALA A 405 12.37 19.31 -17.33
CA ALA A 405 13.12 19.15 -18.57
C ALA A 405 12.78 20.23 -19.61
N GLY A 406 12.62 21.48 -19.16
CA GLY A 406 12.36 22.65 -20.01
C GLY A 406 10.93 22.75 -20.55
N LYS A 407 9.98 21.95 -20.04
CA LYS A 407 8.55 22.05 -20.38
C LYS A 407 7.70 22.14 -19.12
N PRO A 408 6.51 22.77 -19.16
CA PRO A 408 5.53 22.62 -18.10
C PRO A 408 5.27 21.14 -17.82
N ILE A 409 5.13 20.75 -16.55
CA ILE A 409 5.04 19.35 -16.11
C ILE A 409 3.92 18.58 -16.80
N ALA A 410 2.80 19.24 -17.09
CA ALA A 410 1.67 18.68 -17.84
C ALA A 410 2.03 18.24 -19.27
N ALA A 411 3.08 18.84 -19.86
CA ALA A 411 3.59 18.53 -21.19
C ALA A 411 4.96 17.82 -21.17
N ALA A 412 5.49 17.54 -19.98
CA ALA A 412 6.75 16.82 -19.82
C ALA A 412 6.55 15.32 -20.11
N LYS A 413 7.63 14.63 -20.51
CA LYS A 413 7.59 13.18 -20.70
C LYS A 413 7.43 12.49 -19.34
N ALA A 414 6.56 11.48 -19.23
CA ALA A 414 6.31 10.75 -17.98
C ALA A 414 7.61 10.32 -17.26
N GLY A 415 8.54 9.66 -17.96
CA GLY A 415 9.82 9.24 -17.34
C GLY A 415 10.73 10.39 -16.87
N LYS A 416 10.51 11.63 -17.29
CA LYS A 416 11.19 12.81 -16.72
C LYS A 416 10.51 13.27 -15.44
N VAL A 417 9.18 13.19 -15.38
CA VAL A 417 8.39 13.45 -14.17
C VAL A 417 8.69 12.40 -13.11
N ASP A 418 8.66 11.11 -13.47
CA ASP A 418 8.96 10.00 -12.55
C ASP A 418 10.36 10.14 -11.96
N ARG A 419 11.34 10.48 -12.80
CA ARG A 419 12.70 10.73 -12.32
C ARG A 419 12.76 11.92 -11.36
N LEU A 420 12.08 13.03 -11.66
CA LEU A 420 12.05 14.17 -10.75
C LEU A 420 11.32 13.83 -9.44
N GLU A 421 10.27 13.02 -9.49
CA GLU A 421 9.57 12.50 -8.31
C GLU A 421 10.55 11.75 -7.41
N SER A 422 11.32 10.80 -7.94
CA SER A 422 12.33 10.06 -7.15
C SER A 422 13.41 10.98 -6.55
N LEU A 423 13.88 11.98 -7.31
CA LEU A 423 14.83 12.97 -6.79
C LEU A 423 14.22 13.79 -5.64
N ALA A 424 12.99 14.28 -5.83
CA ALA A 424 12.29 15.13 -4.88
C ALA A 424 11.92 14.37 -3.61
N LEU A 425 11.52 13.10 -3.74
CA LEU A 425 11.18 12.19 -2.64
C LEU A 425 12.34 12.08 -1.63
N GLU A 426 13.53 11.69 -2.09
CA GLU A 426 14.69 11.48 -1.22
C GLU A 426 15.18 12.78 -0.58
N ARG A 427 15.16 13.87 -1.34
CA ARG A 427 15.55 15.20 -0.84
C ARG A 427 14.55 15.73 0.19
N HIS A 428 13.26 15.49 -0.03
CA HIS A 428 12.21 15.82 0.92
C HIS A 428 12.34 15.00 2.20
N ARG A 429 12.60 13.69 2.11
CA ARG A 429 12.88 12.83 3.28
C ARG A 429 14.04 13.38 4.10
N ALA A 430 15.16 13.72 3.46
CA ALA A 430 16.30 14.33 4.14
C ALA A 430 15.93 15.66 4.82
N ALA A 431 15.16 16.52 4.15
CA ALA A 431 14.77 17.82 4.70
C ALA A 431 13.84 17.70 5.91
N ARG A 432 12.91 16.74 5.90
CA ARG A 432 12.03 16.46 7.04
C ARG A 432 12.81 16.02 8.27
N TRP A 433 13.74 15.07 8.09
CA TRP A 433 14.61 14.61 9.16
C TRP A 433 15.47 15.73 9.75
N LEU A 434 16.07 16.57 8.89
CA LEU A 434 16.84 17.76 9.32
C LEU A 434 16.01 18.76 10.13
N CYS A 435 14.70 18.84 9.87
CA CYS A 435 13.79 19.71 10.60
C CYS A 435 13.30 19.10 11.94
N GLY A 436 13.62 17.83 12.23
CA GLY A 436 13.05 17.11 13.37
C GLY A 436 11.58 16.73 13.17
N LEU A 437 11.09 16.71 11.93
CA LEU A 437 9.71 16.29 11.62
C LEU A 437 9.56 14.76 11.65
N ASP A 438 10.67 14.05 11.47
CA ASP A 438 10.75 12.60 11.59
C ASP A 438 11.75 12.27 12.72
N ALA A 439 11.27 11.59 13.76
CA ALA A 439 12.09 11.24 14.94
C ALA A 439 13.22 10.26 14.61
N GLU A 440 12.96 9.38 13.64
CA GLU A 440 13.92 8.43 13.09
C GLU A 440 13.99 8.64 11.59
N TRP A 441 15.14 8.29 11.01
CA TRP A 441 15.18 8.14 9.56
C TRP A 441 14.32 6.94 9.17
N ASN A 442 13.12 7.21 8.68
CA ASN A 442 12.22 6.15 8.27
C ASN A 442 12.27 5.99 6.75
N ASP A 443 12.63 4.78 6.30
CA ASP A 443 12.63 4.43 4.87
C ASP A 443 11.19 4.42 4.29
N GLY A 444 10.18 4.27 5.15
CA GLY A 444 8.77 4.40 4.76
C GLY A 444 8.29 5.85 4.82
N LEU A 445 8.07 6.47 3.66
CA LEU A 445 7.25 7.69 3.60
C LEU A 445 5.79 7.28 3.80
N VAL A 446 5.32 7.37 5.05
CA VAL A 446 3.88 7.48 5.28
C VAL A 446 3.51 8.90 4.88
N VAL A 447 2.94 9.07 3.69
CA VAL A 447 2.30 10.33 3.32
C VAL A 447 1.07 10.47 4.22
N THR A 448 1.24 11.13 5.37
CA THR A 448 0.16 11.44 6.32
C THR A 448 -0.70 12.58 5.85
#